data_AF-A0A7L1ISQ8-F1
#
_entry.id   AF-A0A7L1ISQ8-F1
#
_cell.length_a   1.000
_cell.length_b   1.000
_cell.length_c   1.000
_cell.angle_alpha   90.00
_cell.angle_beta   90.00
_cell.angle_gamma   90.00
#
_symmetry.space_group_name_H-M   'P 1'
#
loop_
_entity.id
_entity.type
_entity.pdbx_description
1 polymer ?
#
loop_
_entity_poly.entity_id
_entity_poly.type
_entity_poly.pdbx_seq_one_letter_code
_entity_poly.pdbx_strand_id
1 'polypeptide(L)'
;DWQIATLALLLGGAAIILIAFLVGLISICVGSRRRFYRPVAVMLFAAVVLQVCSLVLYPIKFIETVSLKIYHEFNWGYGLAWGATIFSFGGAILYCLNPKNYEDYY
;
A
#
# COMPACT_ATOMS: atom_id res chain seq x y z
N ASP A 1 1.26 10.31 -21.20
CA ASP A 1 1.51 8.86 -21.40
C ASP A 1 0.99 8.03 -20.25
N TRP A 2 0.23 6.98 -20.54
CA TRP A 2 -0.37 6.10 -19.52
C TRP A 2 0.69 5.33 -18.72
N GLN A 3 1.84 5.00 -19.34
CA GLN A 3 2.97 4.36 -18.68
C GLN A 3 3.54 5.24 -17.55
N ILE A 4 3.66 6.55 -17.80
CA ILE A 4 4.15 7.52 -16.80
C ILE A 4 3.15 7.64 -15.65
N ALA A 5 1.84 7.61 -15.95
CA ALA A 5 0.80 7.64 -14.92
C ALA A 5 0.82 6.39 -14.03
N THR A 6 0.90 5.18 -14.62
CA THR A 6 1.05 3.94 -13.85
C THR A 6 2.33 3.95 -13.02
N LEU A 7 3.45 4.37 -13.60
CA LEU A 7 4.72 4.46 -12.88
C LEU A 7 4.62 5.43 -11.69
N ALA A 8 4.00 6.60 -11.88
CA ALA A 8 3.80 7.59 -10.84
C ALA A 8 2.90 7.06 -9.70
N LEU A 9 1.82 6.35 -10.04
CA LEU A 9 0.93 5.74 -9.05
C LEU A 9 1.63 4.63 -8.25
N LEU A 10 2.43 3.79 -8.93
CA LEU A 10 3.17 2.70 -8.30
C LEU A 10 4.26 3.23 -7.36
N LEU A 11 5.10 4.15 -7.85
CA LEU A 11 6.17 4.77 -7.06
C LEU A 11 5.59 5.60 -5.90
N GLY A 12 4.50 6.33 -6.14
CA GLY A 12 3.80 7.10 -5.12
C GLY A 12 3.26 6.20 -4.01
N GLY A 13 2.57 5.11 -4.38
CA GLY A 13 2.06 4.13 -3.41
C GLY A 13 3.18 3.47 -2.59
N ALA A 14 4.27 3.06 -3.25
CA ALA A 14 5.42 2.46 -2.58
C ALA A 14 6.12 3.43 -1.62
N ALA A 15 6.28 4.70 -2.02
CA ALA A 15 6.87 5.73 -1.16
C ALA A 15 6.00 5.97 0.09
N ILE A 16 4.67 6.01 -0.05
CA ILE A 16 3.76 6.20 1.09
C ILE A 16 3.81 4.98 2.03
N ILE A 17 3.87 3.75 1.52
CA ILE A 17 4.07 2.56 2.36
C ILE A 17 5.38 2.66 3.15
N LEU A 18 6.48 3.04 2.50
CA LEU A 18 7.77 3.19 3.15
C LEU A 18 7.74 4.25 4.26
N ILE A 19 7.11 5.39 4.00
CA ILE A 19 6.91 6.45 5.00
C ILE A 19 6.05 5.93 6.17
N ALA A 20 4.93 5.24 5.88
CA ALA A 20 4.07 4.67 6.90
C ALA A 20 4.81 3.65 7.79
N PHE A 21 5.70 2.84 7.20
CA PHE A 21 6.55 1.91 7.91
C PHE A 21 7.55 2.62 8.83
N LEU A 22 8.24 3.65 8.33
CA LEU A 22 9.19 4.45 9.12
C LEU A 22 8.48 5.15 10.29
N VAL A 23 7.32 5.74 10.06
CA VAL A 23 6.51 6.37 11.12
C VAL A 23 6.06 5.33 12.16
N GLY A 24 5.66 4.13 11.71
CA GLY A 24 5.34 3.01 12.59
C GLY A 24 6.53 2.58 13.46
N LEU A 25 7.72 2.42 12.87
CA LEU A 25 8.95 2.09 13.59
C LEU A 25 9.33 3.16 14.62
N ILE A 26 9.33 4.43 14.22
CA ILE A 26 9.62 5.56 15.11
C ILE A 26 8.60 5.59 16.26
N SER A 27 7.31 5.35 15.99
CA SER A 27 6.27 5.28 17.02
C SER A 27 6.51 4.16 18.04
N ILE A 28 7.07 3.03 17.61
CA ILE A 28 7.43 1.92 18.50
C ILE A 28 8.68 2.27 19.33
N CYS A 29 9.72 2.80 18.69
CA CYS A 29 11.00 3.15 19.33
C CYS A 29 10.88 4.29 20.35
N VAL A 30 10.07 5.31 20.06
CA VAL A 30 9.89 6.49 20.92
C VAL A 30 8.89 6.24 22.06
N GLY A 31 8.17 5.11 22.06
CA GLY A 31 7.16 4.80 23.08
C GLY A 31 5.90 5.66 23.03
N SER A 32 5.83 6.66 22.13
CA SER A 32 4.66 7.53 21.91
C SER A 32 3.63 6.83 21.01
N ARG A 33 3.13 5.68 21.47
CA ARG A 33 2.21 4.82 20.71
C ARG A 33 0.91 5.52 20.31
N ARG A 34 0.33 6.36 21.17
CA ARG A 34 -1.09 6.76 21.05
C ARG A 34 -1.41 7.75 19.91
N ARG A 35 -0.51 8.65 19.52
CA ARG A 35 -0.84 9.71 18.53
C ARG A 35 -0.52 9.34 17.08
N PHE A 36 0.40 8.41 16.84
CA PHE A 36 0.89 8.12 15.49
C PHE A 36 0.15 6.98 14.77
N TYR A 37 -0.68 6.19 15.46
CA TYR A 37 -1.42 5.09 14.81
C TYR A 37 -2.51 5.56 13.84
N ARG A 38 -3.28 6.61 14.18
CA ARG A 38 -4.30 7.17 13.28
C ARG A 38 -3.72 7.72 11.97
N PRO A 39 -2.67 8.57 11.96
CA PRO A 39 -2.09 9.05 10.71
C PRO A 39 -1.44 7.93 9.89
N VAL A 40 -0.81 6.93 10.52
CA VAL A 40 -0.26 5.76 9.83
C VAL A 40 -1.37 4.96 9.13
N ALA A 41 -2.51 4.75 9.78
CA ALA A 41 -3.65 4.06 9.17
C ALA A 41 -4.17 4.82 7.93
N VAL A 42 -4.35 6.14 8.03
CA VAL A 42 -4.80 6.97 6.90
C VAL A 42 -3.79 6.94 5.74
N MET A 43 -2.50 7.01 6.03
CA MET A 43 -1.45 6.90 5.01
C MET A 43 -1.47 5.54 4.31
N LEU A 44 -1.66 4.44 5.06
CA LEU A 44 -1.79 3.10 4.47
C LEU A 44 -3.04 2.96 3.59
N PHE A 45 -4.18 3.51 4.02
CA PHE A 45 -5.40 3.55 3.19
C PHE A 45 -5.19 4.33 1.89
N ALA A 46 -4.56 5.51 1.95
CA ALA A 46 -4.25 6.29 0.77
C ALA A 46 -3.30 5.54 -0.19
N ALA A 47 -2.28 4.86 0.36
CA ALA A 47 -1.35 4.05 -0.43
C ALA A 47 -2.04 2.88 -1.13
N VAL A 48 -2.99 2.21 -0.45
CA VAL A 48 -3.79 1.12 -1.00
C VAL A 48 -4.63 1.61 -2.18
N VAL A 49 -5.31 2.75 -2.05
CA VAL A 49 -6.12 3.31 -3.14
C VAL A 49 -5.25 3.58 -4.38
N LEU A 50 -4.09 4.22 -4.20
CA LEU A 50 -3.17 4.50 -5.30
C LEU A 50 -2.64 3.23 -5.97
N GLN A 51 -2.31 2.19 -5.18
CA GLN A 51 -1.89 0.89 -5.70
C GLN A 51 -3.02 0.19 -6.46
N VAL A 52 -4.22 0.11 -5.91
CA VAL A 52 -5.37 -0.50 -6.61
C VAL A 52 -5.65 0.22 -7.93
N CYS A 53 -5.62 1.56 -7.96
CA CYS A 53 -5.77 2.32 -9.20
C CYS A 53 -4.70 1.97 -10.23
N SER A 54 -3.43 1.88 -9.82
CA SER A 54 -2.34 1.45 -10.69
C SER A 54 -2.55 0.03 -11.21
N LEU A 55 -2.91 -0.92 -10.32
CA LEU A 55 -3.08 -2.33 -10.63
C LEU A 55 -4.30 -2.60 -11.52
N VAL A 56 -5.32 -1.73 -11.51
CA VAL A 56 -6.47 -1.83 -12.43
C VAL A 56 -6.17 -1.17 -13.78
N LEU A 57 -5.51 -0.01 -13.80
CA LEU A 57 -5.16 0.68 -15.05
C LEU A 57 -4.15 -0.11 -15.88
N TYR A 58 -3.25 -0.85 -15.22
CA TYR A 58 -2.18 -1.58 -15.86
C TYR A 58 -2.67 -2.71 -16.79
N PRO A 59 -3.52 -3.67 -16.38
CA PRO A 59 -4.03 -4.73 -17.26
C PRO A 59 -4.93 -4.21 -18.38
N ILE A 60 -5.72 -3.16 -18.15
CA ILE A 60 -6.60 -2.55 -19.17
C ILE A 60 -5.78 -2.06 -20.38
N LYS A 61 -4.57 -1.53 -20.14
CA LYS A 61 -3.68 -1.02 -21.19
C LYS A 61 -2.60 -2.00 -21.63
N PHE A 62 -2.26 -2.97 -20.79
CA PHE A 62 -1.34 -4.05 -21.12
C PHE A 62 -1.92 -5.01 -22.17
N ILE A 63 -3.24 -5.23 -22.19
CA ILE A 63 -3.93 -6.06 -23.19
C ILE A 63 -3.72 -5.55 -24.63
N GLU A 64 -3.50 -4.25 -24.83
CA GLU A 64 -3.31 -3.66 -26.16
C GLU A 64 -1.89 -3.82 -26.71
N THR A 65 -0.89 -4.25 -25.92
CA THR A 65 0.53 -3.94 -26.25
C THR A 65 1.55 -5.08 -26.23
N VAL A 66 1.30 -6.31 -25.74
CA VAL A 66 2.44 -7.24 -25.47
C VAL A 66 2.27 -8.71 -25.91
N SER A 67 3.43 -9.25 -26.35
CA SER A 67 3.75 -10.60 -26.86
C SER A 67 4.25 -11.57 -25.76
N LEU A 68 4.09 -12.89 -26.02
CA LEU A 68 4.16 -14.03 -25.08
C LEU A 68 5.35 -14.13 -24.09
N LYS A 69 6.47 -13.41 -24.31
CA LYS A 69 7.71 -13.57 -23.54
C LYS A 69 7.74 -12.78 -22.22
N ILE A 70 7.03 -11.65 -22.14
CA ILE A 70 6.97 -10.79 -20.94
C ILE A 70 5.92 -11.27 -19.93
N TYR A 71 5.02 -12.17 -20.32
CA TYR A 71 3.87 -12.58 -19.52
C TYR A 71 4.22 -13.24 -18.18
N HIS A 72 5.30 -14.04 -18.09
CA HIS A 72 5.57 -14.81 -16.88
C HIS A 72 6.14 -13.94 -15.74
N GLU A 73 7.15 -13.13 -16.04
CA GLU A 73 7.75 -12.18 -15.09
C GLU A 73 6.72 -11.10 -14.68
N PHE A 74 5.88 -10.70 -15.64
CA PHE A 74 4.78 -9.77 -15.42
C PHE A 74 3.70 -10.34 -14.48
N ASN A 75 3.24 -11.56 -14.72
CA ASN A 75 2.17 -12.15 -13.90
C ASN A 75 2.61 -12.40 -12.45
N TRP A 76 3.89 -12.74 -12.27
CA TRP A 76 4.50 -12.90 -10.95
C TRP A 76 4.61 -11.58 -10.19
N GLY A 77 5.17 -10.53 -10.83
CA GLY A 77 5.27 -9.20 -10.22
C GLY A 77 3.92 -8.55 -9.93
N TYR A 78 2.94 -8.77 -10.81
CA TYR A 78 1.56 -8.32 -10.64
C TYR A 78 0.87 -9.02 -9.45
N GLY A 79 1.02 -10.34 -9.33
CA GLY A 79 0.52 -11.09 -8.18
C GLY A 79 1.15 -10.64 -6.86
N LEU A 80 2.46 -10.38 -6.86
CA LEU A 80 3.17 -9.82 -5.71
C LEU A 80 2.61 -8.45 -5.30
N ALA A 81 2.36 -7.56 -6.26
CA ALA A 81 1.80 -6.23 -6.00
C ALA A 81 0.36 -6.31 -5.42
N TRP A 82 -0.46 -7.23 -5.92
CA TRP A 82 -1.79 -7.50 -5.33
C TRP A 82 -1.68 -7.98 -3.88
N GLY A 83 -0.79 -8.94 -3.62
CA GLY A 83 -0.52 -9.44 -2.28
C GLY A 83 -0.09 -8.32 -1.32
N ALA A 84 0.86 -7.48 -1.73
CA ALA A 84 1.32 -6.34 -0.94
C ALA A 84 0.19 -5.34 -0.62
N THR A 85 -0.70 -5.08 -1.58
CA THR A 85 -1.86 -4.20 -1.41
C THR A 85 -2.83 -4.77 -0.37
N ILE A 86 -3.13 -6.06 -0.43
CA ILE A 86 -4.02 -6.76 0.52
C ILE A 86 -3.43 -6.74 1.94
N PHE A 87 -2.13 -7.05 2.08
CA PHE A 87 -1.47 -6.98 3.38
C PHE A 87 -1.45 -5.57 3.96
N SER A 88 -1.20 -4.56 3.12
CA SER A 88 -1.22 -3.15 3.53
C SER A 88 -2.62 -2.70 3.99
N PHE A 89 -3.67 -3.17 3.30
CA PHE A 89 -5.06 -2.94 3.69
C PHE A 89 -5.41 -3.61 5.04
N GLY A 90 -5.02 -4.88 5.22
CA GLY A 90 -5.17 -5.59 6.49
C GLY A 90 -4.45 -4.89 7.63
N GLY A 91 -3.22 -4.42 7.39
CA GLY A 91 -2.46 -3.61 8.34
C GLY A 91 -3.15 -2.30 8.69
N ALA A 92 -3.71 -1.59 7.71
CA ALA A 92 -4.46 -0.36 7.92
C ALA A 92 -5.71 -0.58 8.81
N ILE A 93 -6.45 -1.67 8.58
CA ILE A 93 -7.60 -2.06 9.42
C ILE A 93 -7.14 -2.35 10.85
N LEU A 94 -6.07 -3.14 11.02
CA LEU A 94 -5.52 -3.43 12.35
C LEU A 94 -5.12 -2.15 13.07
N TYR A 95 -4.45 -1.20 12.39
CA TYR A 95 -4.11 0.11 12.96
C TYR A 95 -5.35 0.98 13.30
N CYS A 96 -6.49 0.78 12.64
CA CYS A 96 -7.75 1.43 12.99
C CYS A 96 -8.47 0.78 14.19
N LEU A 97 -8.36 -0.54 14.35
CA LEU A 97 -9.00 -1.30 15.43
C LEU A 97 -8.19 -1.26 16.75
N ASN A 98 -6.86 -1.30 16.64
CA ASN A 98 -5.94 -1.27 17.78
C ASN A 98 -6.11 -0.07 18.74
N PRO A 99 -6.40 1.18 18.29
CA PRO A 99 -6.55 2.30 19.21
C PRO A 99 -7.81 2.23 20.09
N LYS A 100 -8.86 1.49 19.70
CA LYS A 100 -10.09 1.39 20.51
C LYS A 100 -9.95 0.39 21.67
N ASN A 101 -9.24 -0.72 21.46
CA ASN A 101 -9.15 -1.79 22.47
C ASN A 101 -8.24 -1.48 23.68
N TYR A 102 -7.42 -0.43 23.61
CA TYR A 102 -6.54 0.01 24.71
C TYR A 102 -7.07 1.24 25.47
N GLU A 103 -8.22 1.80 25.08
CA GLU A 103 -8.90 2.85 25.86
C GLU A 103 -9.80 2.29 26.97
N ASP A 104 -10.30 1.06 26.85
CA ASP A 104 -11.22 0.49 27.84
C ASP A 104 -10.54 -0.18 29.06
N TYR A 105 -9.19 -0.27 29.09
CA TYR A 105 -8.46 -0.96 30.16
C TYR A 105 -7.77 -0.04 31.19
N TYR A 106 -7.87 1.29 31.05
CA TYR A 106 -7.36 2.25 32.04
C TYR A 106 -8.25 3.48 32.16
#